data_AF-A0A6P0SNW4-F1
#
_entry.id   AF-A0A6P0SNW4-F1
#
_cell.length_a   1.000
_cell.length_b   1.000
_cell.length_c   1.000
_cell.angle_alpha   90.00
_cell.angle_beta   90.00
_cell.angle_gamma   90.00
#
_symmetry.space_group_name_H-M   'P 1'
#
loop_
_entity.id
_entity.type
_entity.pdbx_description
1 polymer ?
#
loop_
_entity_poly.entity_id
_entity_poly.type
_entity_poly.pdbx_seq_one_letter_code
_entity_poly.pdbx_strand_id
1 'polypeptide(L)'
;YYWQVGLIDPGDSSKNIYIDGGVKRVEEDPNLVQRLKQATPQQRVVIYANDRLWYETLTTLVDLRRQRPDDKNLAEAWNKLLASVGLGAIAEKPLFEHASRTNN
;
A
#
# COMPACT_ATOMS: atom_id res chain seq x y z
N TYR A 1 -0.94 1.42 17.79
CA TYR A 1 -2.37 1.06 17.72
C TYR A 1 -2.48 -0.38 17.30
N TYR A 2 -3.35 -1.14 17.94
CA TYR A 2 -3.66 -2.53 17.59
C TYR A 2 -5.13 -2.58 17.21
N TRP A 3 -5.46 -3.33 16.16
CA TRP A 3 -6.82 -3.49 15.68
C TRP A 3 -7.11 -4.97 15.42
N GLN A 4 -8.38 -5.35 15.51
CA GLN A 4 -8.87 -6.67 15.16
C GLN A 4 -10.23 -6.54 14.47
N VAL A 5 -10.46 -7.37 13.46
CA VAL A 5 -11.72 -7.53 12.76
C VAL A 5 -12.13 -8.99 12.85
N GLY A 6 -13.38 -9.25 13.23
CA GLY A 6 -13.93 -10.60 13.32
C GLY A 6 -15.18 -10.76 12.45
N LEU A 7 -15.26 -11.86 11.70
CA LEU A 7 -16.50 -12.35 11.11
C LEU A 7 -17.08 -13.40 12.06
N ILE A 8 -18.27 -13.13 12.59
CA ILE A 8 -18.91 -13.95 13.63
C ILE A 8 -20.03 -14.78 13.00
N ASP A 9 -19.96 -16.10 13.18
CA ASP A 9 -21.06 -17.01 12.89
C ASP A 9 -21.97 -17.09 14.13
N PRO A 10 -23.25 -16.71 14.02
CA PRO A 10 -24.17 -16.68 15.16
C PRO A 10 -24.65 -18.06 15.61
N GLY A 11 -24.49 -19.11 14.79
CA GLY A 11 -24.93 -20.47 15.11
C GLY A 11 -23.79 -21.39 15.57
N ASP A 12 -22.54 -21.09 15.20
CA ASP A 12 -21.37 -21.89 15.55
C ASP A 12 -20.12 -21.01 15.72
N SER A 13 -19.81 -20.68 16.96
CA SER A 13 -18.65 -19.84 17.30
C SER A 13 -17.30 -20.45 16.92
N SER A 14 -17.23 -21.76 16.64
CA SER A 14 -16.00 -22.40 16.16
C SER A 14 -15.62 -21.98 14.74
N LYS A 15 -16.56 -21.37 13.99
CA LYS A 15 -16.36 -20.86 12.64
C LYS A 15 -16.02 -19.37 12.59
N ASN A 16 -15.92 -18.70 13.73
CA ASN A 16 -15.54 -17.30 13.76
C ASN A 16 -14.13 -17.11 13.18
N ILE A 17 -13.99 -16.14 12.27
CA ILE A 17 -12.71 -15.79 11.65
C ILE A 17 -12.27 -14.45 12.22
N TYR A 18 -11.03 -14.37 12.70
CA TYR A 18 -10.45 -13.14 13.21
C TYR A 18 -9.20 -12.78 12.41
N ILE A 19 -9.04 -11.50 12.12
CA ILE A 19 -7.83 -10.92 11.51
C ILE A 19 -7.44 -9.72 12.37
N ASP A 20 -6.17 -9.64 12.76
CA ASP A 20 -5.64 -8.53 13.55
C ASP A 20 -4.42 -7.87 12.90
N GLY A 21 -4.07 -6.70 13.42
CA GLY A 21 -2.91 -5.96 12.95
C GLY A 21 -2.46 -4.86 13.90
N GLY A 22 -1.19 -4.49 13.77
CA GLY A 22 -0.56 -3.43 14.56
C GLY A 22 -0.05 -2.29 13.68
N VAL A 23 -0.34 -1.05 14.07
CA VAL A 23 0.31 0.16 13.55
C VAL A 23 1.25 0.68 14.63
N LYS A 24 2.55 0.68 14.34
CA LYS A 24 3.58 1.27 15.20
C LYS A 24 4.11 2.52 14.52
N ARG A 25 4.14 3.63 15.25
CA ARG A 25 4.89 4.82 14.80
C ARG A 25 6.37 4.51 14.93
N VAL A 26 7.11 4.68 13.85
CA VAL A 26 8.57 4.63 13.84
C VAL A 26 9.06 6.06 14.04
N GLU A 27 10.04 6.25 14.92
CA GLU A 27 10.65 7.55 15.14
C GLU A 27 11.35 8.02 13.85
N GLU A 28 11.29 9.32 13.55
CA GLU A 28 11.88 9.87 12.34
C GLU A 28 13.41 9.74 12.39
N ASP A 29 13.98 8.83 11.60
CA ASP A 29 15.43 8.75 11.40
C ASP A 29 15.90 10.04 10.68
N PRO A 30 16.74 10.89 11.31
CA PRO A 30 17.24 12.09 10.66
C PRO A 30 17.97 11.81 9.34
N ASN A 31 18.59 10.62 9.20
CA ASN A 31 19.23 10.19 7.97
C ASN A 31 18.22 9.88 6.86
N LEU A 32 17.03 9.37 7.21
CA LEU A 32 15.94 9.18 6.26
C LEU A 32 15.48 10.53 5.71
N VAL A 33 15.27 11.53 6.56
CA VAL A 33 14.88 12.89 6.12
C VAL A 33 15.88 13.48 5.12
N GLN A 34 17.18 13.31 5.37
CA GLN A 34 18.22 13.78 4.45
C GLN A 34 18.18 13.05 3.10
N ARG A 35 18.06 11.72 3.11
CA ARG A 35 17.91 10.92 1.88
C ARG A 35 16.69 11.35 1.06
N LEU A 36 15.55 11.61 1.71
CA LEU A 36 14.29 11.98 1.05
C LEU A 36 14.33 13.37 0.41
N LYS A 37 15.10 14.32 0.97
CA LYS A 37 15.24 15.69 0.42
C LYS A 37 15.90 15.69 -0.96
N GLN A 38 16.82 14.77 -1.21
CA GLN A 38 17.56 14.67 -2.48
C GLN A 38 16.91 13.69 -3.46
N ALA A 39 16.00 12.84 -2.98
CA ALA A 39 15.40 11.78 -3.76
C ALA A 39 14.24 12.28 -4.64
N THR A 40 14.22 11.81 -5.89
CA THR A 40 13.04 11.90 -6.76
C THR A 40 11.88 11.08 -6.17
N PRO A 41 10.63 11.36 -6.54
CA PRO A 41 9.48 10.57 -6.09
C PRO A 41 9.65 9.05 -6.30
N GLN A 42 10.25 8.62 -7.42
CA GLN A 42 10.53 7.21 -7.69
C GLN A 42 11.58 6.63 -6.74
N GLN A 43 12.65 7.39 -6.46
CA GLN A 43 13.68 6.99 -5.50
C GLN A 43 13.11 6.91 -4.08
N ARG A 44 12.14 7.78 -3.73
CA ARG A 44 11.46 7.72 -2.43
C ARG A 44 10.71 6.41 -2.22
N VAL A 45 10.07 5.85 -3.26
CA VAL A 45 9.43 4.51 -3.16
C VAL A 45 10.44 3.46 -2.71
N VAL A 46 11.63 3.44 -3.32
CA VAL A 46 12.69 2.48 -2.97
C VAL A 46 13.20 2.71 -1.55
N ILE A 47 13.43 3.98 -1.17
CA ILE A 47 13.89 4.34 0.18
C ILE A 47 12.88 3.88 1.23
N TYR A 48 11.59 4.21 1.07
CA TYR A 48 10.55 3.79 2.02
C TYR A 48 10.42 2.27 2.10
N ALA A 49 10.49 1.57 0.96
CA ALA A 49 10.41 0.11 0.94
C ALA A 49 11.57 -0.55 1.70
N ASN A 50 12.80 -0.05 1.50
CA ASN A 50 14.00 -0.54 2.18
C ASN A 50 13.95 -0.29 3.69
N ASP A 51 13.42 0.85 4.09
CA ASP A 51 13.24 1.23 5.50
C ASP A 51 11.98 0.58 6.13
N ARG A 52 11.29 -0.32 5.41
CA ARG A 52 10.06 -1.03 5.83
C ARG A 52 8.90 -0.10 6.19
N LEU A 53 8.88 1.09 5.60
CA LEU A 53 7.82 2.09 5.71
C LEU A 53 6.74 1.79 4.67
N TRP A 54 5.98 0.73 4.93
CA TRP A 54 5.02 0.17 3.97
C TRP A 54 3.93 1.17 3.55
N TYR A 55 3.43 1.98 4.49
CA TYR A 55 2.38 2.98 4.21
C TYR A 55 2.88 4.11 3.29
N GLU A 56 4.08 4.63 3.56
CA GLU A 56 4.73 5.67 2.78
C GLU A 56 5.11 5.16 1.39
N THR A 57 5.54 3.89 1.31
CA THR A 57 5.79 3.20 0.04
C THR A 57 4.51 3.12 -0.78
N LEU A 58 3.42 2.64 -0.17
CA LEU A 58 2.12 2.48 -0.82
C LEU A 58 1.57 3.80 -1.34
N THR A 59 1.51 4.82 -0.49
CA THR A 59 0.94 6.13 -0.84
C THR A 59 1.73 6.80 -1.97
N THR A 60 3.06 6.83 -1.87
CA THR A 60 3.93 7.39 -2.92
C THR A 60 3.75 6.65 -4.25
N LEU A 61 3.62 5.32 -4.21
CA LEU A 61 3.46 4.51 -5.41
C LEU A 61 2.09 4.71 -6.08
N VAL A 62 1.01 4.86 -5.29
CA VAL A 62 -0.33 5.19 -5.80
C VAL A 62 -0.32 6.54 -6.52
N ASP A 63 0.30 7.57 -5.93
CA ASP A 63 0.37 8.90 -6.55
C ASP A 63 1.15 8.87 -7.87
N LEU A 64 2.26 8.13 -7.92
CA LEU A 64 3.02 7.94 -9.15
C LEU A 64 2.22 7.21 -10.23
N ARG A 65 1.49 6.16 -9.86
CA ARG A 65 0.64 5.41 -10.81
C ARG A 65 -0.55 6.24 -11.32
N ARG A 66 -1.08 7.18 -10.53
CA ARG A 66 -2.09 8.14 -11.01
C ARG A 66 -1.53 9.06 -12.08
N GLN A 67 -0.30 9.55 -11.89
CA GLN A 67 0.34 10.48 -12.81
C GLN A 67 0.86 9.79 -14.07
N ARG A 68 1.26 8.52 -13.97
CA ARG A 68 1.88 7.74 -15.05
C ARG A 68 1.26 6.34 -15.10
N PRO A 69 -0.01 6.23 -15.54
CA PRO A 69 -0.74 4.96 -15.51
C PRO A 69 -0.10 3.86 -16.38
N ASP A 70 0.58 4.24 -17.46
CA ASP A 70 1.19 3.32 -18.43
C ASP A 70 2.65 2.95 -18.11
N ASP A 71 3.19 3.42 -16.98
CA ASP A 71 4.57 3.11 -16.58
C ASP A 71 4.68 1.68 -16.03
N LYS A 72 5.30 0.81 -16.83
CA LYS A 72 5.49 -0.61 -16.50
C LYS A 72 6.32 -0.83 -15.23
N ASN A 73 7.29 0.05 -14.94
CA ASN A 73 8.11 -0.09 -13.73
C ASN A 73 7.27 0.16 -12.47
N LEU A 74 6.34 1.11 -12.52
CA LEU A 74 5.41 1.37 -11.42
C LEU A 74 4.41 0.23 -11.27
N ALA A 75 3.98 -0.39 -12.37
CA ALA A 75 3.12 -1.57 -12.33
C ALA A 75 3.81 -2.78 -11.69
N GLU A 76 5.08 -3.02 -12.03
CA GLU A 76 5.87 -4.09 -11.42
C GLU A 76 6.14 -3.83 -9.94
N ALA A 77 6.49 -2.59 -9.56
CA ALA A 77 6.70 -2.21 -8.17
C ALA A 77 5.43 -2.41 -7.32
N TRP A 78 4.26 -2.13 -7.89
CA TRP A 78 2.95 -2.34 -7.26
C TRP A 78 2.69 -3.82 -6.98
N ASN A 79 2.90 -4.67 -8.00
CA ASN A 79 2.73 -6.11 -7.86
C ASN A 79 3.68 -6.69 -6.79
N LYS A 80 4.94 -6.25 -6.78
CA LYS A 80 5.93 -6.66 -5.76
C LYS A 80 5.50 -6.22 -4.36
N LEU A 81 5.06 -4.97 -4.19
CA LEU A 81 4.64 -4.44 -2.89
C LEU A 81 3.47 -5.23 -2.33
N LEU A 82 2.43 -5.48 -3.14
CA LEU A 82 1.26 -6.23 -2.67
C LEU A 82 1.55 -7.71 -2.43
N ALA A 83 2.35 -8.35 -3.30
CA ALA A 83 2.77 -9.72 -3.10
C ALA A 83 3.55 -9.90 -1.78
N SER A 84 4.37 -8.91 -1.40
CA SER A 84 5.18 -8.95 -0.16
C SER A 84 4.35 -9.07 1.12
N VAL A 85 3.07 -8.70 1.07
CA VAL A 85 2.11 -8.76 2.19
C VAL A 85 0.92 -9.69 1.91
N GLY A 86 1.03 -10.58 0.92
CA GLY A 86 -0.02 -11.55 0.60
C GLY A 86 -1.23 -10.98 -0.15
N LEU A 87 -1.15 -9.74 -0.65
CA LEU A 87 -2.22 -9.04 -1.37
C LEU A 87 -2.10 -9.17 -2.91
N GLY A 88 -1.34 -10.15 -3.41
CA GLY A 88 -1.13 -10.33 -4.85
C GLY A 88 -2.43 -10.48 -5.66
N ALA A 89 -3.45 -11.13 -5.08
CA ALA A 89 -4.74 -11.36 -5.74
C ALA A 89 -5.53 -10.09 -6.06
N ILE A 90 -5.25 -8.97 -5.39
CA ILE A 90 -5.89 -7.67 -5.68
C ILE A 90 -5.02 -6.76 -6.55
N ALA A 91 -3.79 -7.16 -6.89
CA ALA A 91 -2.86 -6.31 -7.61
C ALA A 91 -3.29 -6.03 -9.07
N GLU A 92 -4.03 -6.97 -9.66
CA GLU A 92 -4.57 -6.87 -11.02
C GLU A 92 -5.88 -6.10 -11.11
N LYS A 93 -6.51 -5.76 -9.96
CA LYS A 93 -7.74 -4.98 -9.96
C LYS A 93 -7.47 -3.53 -10.38
N PRO A 94 -8.40 -2.87 -11.09
CA PRO A 94 -8.27 -1.46 -11.41
C PRO A 94 -8.06 -0.63 -10.14
N LEU A 95 -6.98 0.15 -10.12
CA LEU A 95 -6.68 1.02 -8.99
C LEU A 95 -7.63 2.22 -8.89
N PHE A 96 -8.13 2.66 -10.04
CA PHE A 96 -9.03 3.80 -10.17
C PHE A 96 -10.17 3.37 -11.08
N GLU A 97 -11.40 3.65 -10.68
CA GLU A 97 -12.50 3.57 -11.63
C GLU A 97 -12.27 4.60 -12.73
N HIS A 98 -12.53 4.21 -13.98
CA HIS A 98 -12.63 5.19 -15.04
C HIS A 98 -13.76 6.14 -14.66
N ALA A 99 -13.46 7.44 -14.53
CA ALA A 99 -14.51 8.44 -14.35
C ALA A 99 -15.43 8.37 -15.57
N SER A 100 -16.59 7.74 -15.41
CA SER A 100 -17.66 7.78 -16.39
C SER A 100 -18.01 9.25 -16.58
N ARG A 101 -17.72 9.81 -17.75
CA ARG A 101 -18.33 11.07 -18.18
C ARG A 101 -19.83 10.81 -18.30
N THR A 102 -20.57 11.02 -17.22
CA THR A 102 -22.01 11.24 -17.30
C THR A 102 -22.22 12.62 -17.89
N ASN A 103 -22.27 12.67 -19.23
CA ASN A 103 -22.91 13.79 -19.91
C ASN A 103 -24.40 13.74 -19.58
N ASN A 104 -24.91 14.78 -18.92
CA ASN A 104 -26.33 15.08 -18.78
C ASN A 104 -26.61 16.37 -19.53
#